data_AF-A0A3M7RRD2-F1
#
_entry.id   AF-A0A3M7RRD2-F1
#
_cell.length_a   1.000
_cell.length_b   1.000
_cell.length_c   1.000
_cell.angle_alpha   90.00
_cell.angle_beta   90.00
_cell.angle_gamma   90.00
#
_symmetry.space_group_name_H-M   'P 1'
#
loop_
_entity.id
_entity.type
_entity.pdbx_description
1 polymer ?
#
loop_
_entity_poly.entity_id
_entity_poly.type
_entity_poly.pdbx_seq_one_letter_code
_entity_poly.pdbx_strand_id
1 'polypeptide(L)'
;MERVEYLDPSKHLIFENYKFHRKENNTNGSVRWRCEACKTVSLTVDSNDNIIRKPKPNVKHIPHVCIKLFPVQKHCLAQYEFLKHEAKNDPNFNFSKRYREILQQLQTANDPREVAEYFPSEETARVTCLMG
;
A
#
# COMPACT_ATOMS: atom_id res chain seq x y z
N MET A 1 -11.30 11.53 14.67
CA MET A 1 -11.23 10.07 14.42
C MET A 1 -10.00 9.79 13.59
N GLU A 2 -9.32 8.67 13.82
CA GLU A 2 -8.13 8.30 13.06
C GLU A 2 -8.56 7.69 11.72
N ARG A 3 -7.98 8.18 10.62
CA ARG A 3 -8.22 7.71 9.26
C ARG A 3 -7.13 6.74 8.84
N VAL A 4 -7.50 5.78 7.99
CA VAL A 4 -6.54 4.87 7.37
C VAL A 4 -5.91 5.49 6.14
N GLU A 5 -4.73 5.00 5.78
CA GLU A 5 -4.08 5.33 4.52
C GLU A 5 -4.13 4.12 3.59
N TYR A 6 -4.58 4.31 2.35
CA TYR A 6 -4.67 3.23 1.38
C TYR A 6 -3.44 3.19 0.47
N LEU A 7 -2.96 1.97 0.19
CA LEU A 7 -2.13 1.71 -0.98
C LEU A 7 -3.02 1.39 -2.18
N ASP A 8 -4.03 0.56 -1.95
CA ASP A 8 -5.07 0.19 -2.91
C ASP A 8 -6.37 -0.02 -2.12
N PRO A 9 -7.39 0.85 -2.23
CA PRO A 9 -8.64 0.71 -1.47
C PRO A 9 -9.36 -0.63 -1.66
N SER A 10 -9.09 -1.32 -2.76
CA SER A 10 -9.67 -2.64 -3.04
C SER A 10 -8.86 -3.79 -2.40
N LYS A 11 -7.58 -3.59 -2.10
CA LYS A 11 -6.68 -4.67 -1.64
C LYS A 11 -5.92 -4.37 -0.36
N HIS A 12 -5.32 -3.20 -0.23
CA HIS A 12 -4.35 -2.90 0.82
C HIS A 12 -4.50 -1.52 1.46
N LEU A 13 -4.39 -1.50 2.80
CA LEU A 13 -4.21 -0.28 3.57
C LEU A 13 -2.99 -0.38 4.49
N ILE A 14 -2.55 0.77 4.99
CA ILE A 14 -1.51 0.92 5.99
C ILE A 14 -2.11 1.42 7.30
N PHE A 15 -1.74 0.76 8.39
CA PHE A 15 -2.04 1.20 9.75
C PHE A 15 -0.83 0.95 10.65
N GLU A 16 -0.40 1.95 11.41
CA GLU A 16 0.82 1.91 12.24
C GLU A 16 2.06 1.41 11.47
N ASN A 17 2.15 1.79 10.19
CA ASN A 17 3.19 1.37 9.23
C ASN A 17 3.21 -0.14 8.92
N TYR A 18 2.16 -0.89 9.23
CA TYR A 18 1.99 -2.27 8.76
C TYR A 18 1.01 -2.33 7.60
N LYS A 19 1.27 -3.25 6.66
CA LYS A 19 0.37 -3.53 5.54
C LYS A 19 -0.73 -4.50 5.95
N PHE A 20 -1.97 -4.14 5.63
CA PHE A 20 -3.16 -4.95 5.86
C PHE A 20 -3.83 -5.27 4.54
N HIS A 21 -4.29 -6.51 4.36
CA HIS A 21 -5.14 -6.90 3.25
C HIS A 21 -6.62 -6.77 3.62
N ARG A 22 -7.44 -6.49 2.61
CA ARG A 22 -8.90 -6.49 2.71
C ARG A 22 -9.41 -7.92 2.91
N LYS A 23 -10.27 -8.18 3.90
CA LYS A 23 -10.81 -9.52 4.18
C LYS A 23 -12.28 -9.63 3.78
N GLU A 24 -13.18 -8.92 4.47
CA GLU A 24 -14.62 -9.07 4.29
C GLU A 24 -15.33 -7.73 4.49
N ASN A 25 -16.42 -7.55 3.75
CA ASN A 25 -17.37 -6.47 4.00
C ASN A 25 -18.40 -6.98 5.03
N ASN A 26 -18.66 -6.18 6.04
CA ASN A 26 -19.74 -6.41 6.99
C ASN A 26 -21.07 -5.94 6.38
N THR A 27 -22.18 -6.40 6.96
CA THR A 27 -23.54 -6.03 6.54
C THR A 27 -23.82 -4.53 6.60
N ASN A 28 -23.14 -3.81 7.49
CA ASN A 28 -23.24 -2.36 7.62
C ASN A 28 -22.32 -1.56 6.66
N GLY A 29 -21.72 -2.22 5.66
CA GLY A 29 -20.81 -1.60 4.71
C GLY A 29 -19.39 -1.36 5.21
N SER A 30 -19.11 -1.56 6.50
CA SER A 30 -17.74 -1.48 7.02
C SER A 30 -16.88 -2.65 6.53
N VAL A 31 -15.58 -2.44 6.45
CA VAL A 31 -14.63 -3.40 5.88
C VAL A 31 -13.66 -3.85 6.95
N ARG A 32 -13.50 -5.17 7.09
CA ARG A 32 -12.47 -5.74 7.95
C ARG A 32 -11.17 -5.90 7.17
N TRP A 33 -10.11 -5.39 7.79
CA TRP A 33 -8.74 -5.46 7.31
C TRP A 33 -7.91 -6.29 8.27
N ARG A 34 -6.94 -7.03 7.72
CA ARG A 34 -6.12 -7.95 8.49
C ARG A 34 -4.66 -7.82 8.08
N CYS A 35 -3.75 -7.83 9.04
CA CYS A 35 -2.32 -7.72 8.76
C CYS A 35 -1.91 -8.79 7.75
N GLU A 36 -1.23 -8.38 6.70
CA GLU A 36 -0.89 -9.24 5.58
C GLU A 36 0.06 -10.37 5.99
N ALA A 37 1.04 -10.05 6.84
CA ALA A 37 2.06 -10.99 7.27
C ALA A 37 1.54 -12.00 8.32
N CYS A 38 1.13 -11.54 9.50
CA CYS A 38 0.77 -12.46 10.60
C CYS A 38 -0.67 -12.96 10.56
N LYS A 39 -1.57 -12.26 9.86
CA LYS A 39 -3.01 -12.57 9.81
C LYS A 39 -3.72 -12.56 11.18
N THR A 40 -3.06 -12.14 12.27
CA THR A 40 -3.63 -12.10 13.63
C THR A 40 -4.25 -10.74 13.95
N VAL A 41 -3.54 -9.67 13.61
CA VAL A 41 -3.99 -8.29 13.87
C VAL A 41 -5.06 -7.91 12.85
N SER A 42 -6.19 -7.37 13.32
CA SER A 42 -7.29 -6.92 12.45
C SER A 42 -7.86 -5.59 12.94
N LEU A 43 -8.34 -4.79 12.00
CA LEU A 43 -9.06 -3.55 12.25
C LEU A 43 -10.30 -3.47 11.33
N THR A 44 -11.25 -2.61 11.67
CA THR A 44 -12.44 -2.37 10.84
C THR A 44 -12.56 -0.89 10.52
N VAL A 45 -12.81 -0.60 9.25
CA VAL A 45 -12.96 0.75 8.70
C VAL A 45 -14.39 0.93 8.20
N ASP A 46 -15.03 2.07 8.48
CA ASP A 46 -16.36 2.39 7.94
C ASP A 46 -16.30 2.91 6.50
N SER A 47 -17.45 3.26 5.92
CA SER A 47 -17.54 3.82 4.57
C SER A 47 -16.99 5.24 4.43
N ASN A 48 -16.65 5.89 5.55
CA ASN A 48 -16.07 7.23 5.60
C ASN A 48 -14.55 7.17 5.93
N ASP A 49 -13.95 5.99 5.78
CA ASP A 49 -12.54 5.70 6.04
C ASP A 49 -12.08 5.90 7.49
N ASN A 50 -13.01 5.91 8.45
CA ASN A 50 -12.68 5.99 9.86
C ASN A 50 -12.45 4.60 10.45
N ILE A 51 -11.44 4.49 11.31
CA ILE A 51 -11.22 3.27 12.10
C ILE A 51 -12.28 3.19 13.19
N ILE A 52 -13.25 2.28 13.02
CA ILE A 52 -14.32 2.04 13.99
C ILE A 52 -13.99 0.90 14.96
N ARG A 53 -13.00 0.07 14.62
CA ARG A 53 -12.50 -0.99 15.51
C ARG A 53 -11.00 -1.16 15.36
N LYS A 54 -10.26 -0.93 16.44
CA LYS A 54 -8.82 -1.20 16.55
C LYS A 54 -8.53 -2.66 16.95
N PRO A 55 -7.29 -3.14 16.75
CA PRO A 55 -6.84 -4.40 17.33
C PRO A 55 -7.06 -4.45 18.84
N LYS A 56 -7.37 -5.64 19.37
CA LYS A 56 -7.49 -5.83 20.81
C LYS A 56 -6.11 -5.64 21.47
N PRO A 57 -6.02 -5.11 22.70
CA PRO A 57 -4.73 -4.83 23.36
C PRO A 57 -3.81 -6.06 23.53
N ASN A 58 -4.39 -7.26 23.63
CA ASN A 58 -3.66 -8.52 23.76
C ASN A 58 -3.24 -9.14 22.41
N VAL A 59 -3.71 -8.59 21.29
CA VAL A 59 -3.36 -9.07 19.94
C VAL A 59 -2.27 -8.17 19.40
N LYS A 60 -1.04 -8.67 19.43
CA LYS A 60 0.14 -7.97 18.93
C LYS A 60 0.60 -8.55 17.60
N HIS A 61 1.33 -7.73 16.84
CA HIS A 61 2.09 -8.20 15.69
C HIS A 61 3.14 -9.22 16.13
N ILE A 62 3.36 -10.25 15.30
CA ILE A 62 4.37 -11.27 15.57
C ILE A 62 5.74 -10.68 15.21
N PRO A 63 6.69 -10.59 16.17
CA PRO A 63 8.04 -10.11 15.89
C PRO A 63 8.69 -10.91 14.77
N HIS A 64 9.53 -10.26 13.95
CA HIS A 64 10.24 -10.84 12.79
C HIS A 64 9.36 -11.33 11.63
N VAL A 65 8.06 -11.55 11.84
CA VAL A 65 7.09 -11.85 10.78
C VAL A 65 6.46 -10.56 10.26
N CYS A 66 6.04 -9.67 11.17
CA CYS A 66 5.46 -8.40 10.80
C CYS A 66 6.55 -7.35 10.62
N ILE A 67 6.76 -6.94 9.37
CA ILE A 67 7.71 -5.88 9.01
C ILE A 67 6.96 -4.55 9.01
N LYS A 68 7.48 -3.57 9.77
CA LYS A 68 7.03 -2.18 9.65
C LYS A 68 7.64 -1.59 8.39
N LEU A 69 6.81 -0.95 7.59
CA LEU A 69 7.25 -0.19 6.44
C LEU A 69 7.99 1.05 6.91
N PHE A 70 9.15 1.30 6.31
CA PHE A 70 9.83 2.58 6.45
C PHE A 70 9.06 3.67 5.70
N PRO A 71 9.18 4.96 6.08
CA PRO A 71 8.49 6.05 5.41
C PRO A 71 8.74 6.09 3.89
N VAL A 72 9.99 5.92 3.46
CA VAL A 72 10.35 5.89 2.03
C VAL A 72 9.73 4.68 1.33
N GLN A 73 9.78 3.50 1.95
CA GLN A 73 9.15 2.30 1.42
C GLN A 73 7.64 2.49 1.19
N LYS A 74 6.94 3.14 2.13
CA LYS A 74 5.52 3.44 2.00
C LYS A 74 5.24 4.39 0.84
N HIS A 75 6.07 5.43 0.66
CA HIS A 75 5.95 6.34 -0.49
C HIS A 75 6.20 5.62 -1.82
N CYS A 76 7.25 4.80 -1.91
CA CYS A 76 7.54 3.98 -3.10
C CYS A 76 6.38 3.05 -3.45
N LEU A 77 5.81 2.36 -2.46
CA LEU A 77 4.66 1.47 -2.66
C LEU A 77 3.43 2.24 -3.15
N ALA A 78 3.13 3.40 -2.55
CA ALA A 78 1.99 4.21 -2.95
C ALA A 78 2.12 4.67 -4.42
N GLN A 79 3.29 5.22 -4.80
CA GLN A 79 3.56 5.62 -6.18
C GLN A 79 3.50 4.44 -7.15
N TYR A 80 3.93 3.26 -6.73
CA TYR A 80 3.86 2.07 -7.56
C TYR A 80 2.42 1.55 -7.77
N GLU A 81 1.55 1.63 -6.75
CA GLU A 81 0.12 1.37 -6.92
C GLU A 81 -0.54 2.38 -7.87
N PHE A 82 -0.19 3.67 -7.77
CA PHE A 82 -0.65 4.67 -8.73
C PHE A 82 -0.20 4.36 -10.16
N LEU A 83 1.06 3.99 -10.35
CA LEU A 83 1.59 3.60 -11.66
C LEU A 83 0.82 2.41 -12.26
N LYS A 84 0.50 1.38 -11.45
CA LYS A 84 -0.32 0.24 -11.88
C LYS A 84 -1.74 0.67 -12.26
N HIS A 85 -2.33 1.56 -11.48
CA HIS A 85 -3.67 2.08 -11.76
C HIS A 85 -3.71 2.91 -13.04
N GLU A 86 -2.75 3.81 -13.26
CA GLU A 86 -2.64 4.59 -14.49
C GLU A 86 -2.44 3.67 -15.71
N ALA A 87 -1.52 2.70 -15.61
CA ALA A 87 -1.25 1.75 -16.68
C ALA A 87 -2.48 0.95 -17.13
N LYS A 88 -3.36 0.63 -16.18
CA LYS A 88 -4.58 -0.13 -16.44
C LYS A 88 -5.71 0.69 -17.04
N ASN A 89 -5.82 1.96 -16.66
CA ASN A 89 -7.02 2.76 -16.90
C ASN A 89 -6.83 3.91 -17.89
N ASP A 90 -5.59 4.33 -18.17
CA ASP A 90 -5.32 5.40 -19.13
C ASP A 90 -4.96 4.80 -20.52
N PRO A 91 -5.80 4.99 -21.55
CA PRO A 91 -5.53 4.47 -22.89
C PRO A 91 -4.34 5.13 -23.60
N ASN A 92 -3.89 6.31 -23.14
CA ASN A 92 -2.73 7.02 -23.68
C ASN A 92 -1.48 6.85 -22.82
N PHE A 93 -1.50 5.89 -21.89
CA PHE A 93 -0.46 5.70 -20.91
C PHE A 93 0.89 5.34 -21.55
N ASN A 94 1.92 6.14 -21.25
CA ASN A 94 3.29 5.87 -21.63
C ASN A 94 4.09 5.43 -20.39
N PHE A 95 4.27 4.11 -20.25
CA PHE A 95 4.92 3.51 -19.09
C PHE A 95 6.32 4.09 -18.83
N SER A 96 7.20 4.11 -19.84
CA SER A 96 8.60 4.52 -19.66
C SER A 96 8.72 5.99 -19.30
N LYS A 97 7.82 6.85 -19.80
CA LYS A 97 7.76 8.26 -19.41
C LYS A 97 7.32 8.40 -17.97
N ARG A 98 6.20 7.78 -17.59
CA ARG A 98 5.61 7.90 -16.26
C ARG A 98 6.49 7.32 -15.17
N TYR A 99 7.09 6.16 -15.42
CA TYR A 99 8.03 5.53 -14.50
C TYR A 99 9.22 6.46 -14.17
N ARG A 100 9.81 7.09 -15.18
CA ARG A 100 10.92 8.05 -15.00
C ARG A 100 10.52 9.28 -14.19
N GLU A 101 9.33 9.83 -14.45
CA GLU A 101 8.80 10.97 -13.68
C GLU A 101 8.63 10.61 -12.19
N ILE A 102 8.03 9.46 -11.90
CA ILE A 102 7.85 8.97 -10.53
C ILE A 102 9.21 8.74 -9.85
N LEU A 103 10.13 8.05 -10.54
CA LEU A 103 11.46 7.78 -10.00
C LEU A 103 12.21 9.07 -9.66
N GLN A 104 12.17 10.06 -10.57
CA GLN A 104 12.80 11.36 -10.34
C GLN A 104 12.18 12.08 -9.14
N GLN A 105 10.86 12.07 -8.99
CA GLN A 105 10.17 12.67 -7.84
C GLN A 105 10.56 11.99 -6.53
N LEU A 106 10.59 10.65 -6.50
CA LEU A 106 10.99 9.87 -5.33
C LEU A 106 12.44 10.17 -4.93
N GLN A 107 13.36 10.21 -5.88
CA GLN A 107 14.79 10.49 -5.64
C GLN A 107 15.09 11.96 -5.30
N THR A 108 14.21 12.89 -5.69
CA THR A 108 14.33 14.30 -5.28
C THR A 108 13.89 14.50 -3.84
N ALA A 109 12.91 13.71 -3.38
CA ALA A 109 12.32 13.83 -2.04
C ALA A 109 12.98 12.93 -0.98
N ASN A 110 13.76 11.91 -1.37
CA ASN A 110 14.32 10.89 -0.46
C ASN A 110 15.73 10.48 -0.90
N ASP A 111 16.45 9.73 -0.05
CA ASP A 111 17.77 9.19 -0.42
C ASP A 111 17.63 8.24 -1.62
N PRO A 112 18.37 8.46 -2.74
CA PRO A 112 18.32 7.58 -3.91
C PRO A 112 18.61 6.12 -3.62
N ARG A 113 19.42 5.80 -2.59
CA ARG A 113 19.74 4.42 -2.20
C ARG A 113 18.52 3.74 -1.58
N GLU A 114 17.78 4.44 -0.72
CA GLU A 114 16.54 3.92 -0.13
C GLU A 114 15.45 3.75 -1.21
N VAL A 115 15.37 4.69 -2.14
CA VAL A 115 14.46 4.56 -3.30
C VAL A 115 14.81 3.35 -4.14
N ALA A 116 16.10 3.12 -4.42
CA ALA A 116 16.55 1.95 -5.17
C ALA A 116 16.31 0.61 -4.43
N GLU A 117 16.29 0.62 -3.10
CA GLU A 117 15.95 -0.54 -2.28
C GLU A 117 14.46 -0.90 -2.36
N TYR A 118 13.58 0.10 -2.39
CA TYR A 118 12.14 -0.10 -2.22
C TYR A 118 11.29 0.09 -3.48
N PHE A 119 11.74 0.84 -4.46
CA PHE A 119 11.00 1.05 -5.71
C PHE A 119 11.43 0.00 -6.75
N PRO A 120 10.48 -0.71 -7.39
CA PRO A 120 10.83 -1.76 -8.34
C PRO A 120 11.58 -1.20 -9.55
N SER A 121 12.50 -1.99 -10.11
CA SER A 121 13.17 -1.66 -11.36
C SER A 121 12.15 -1.49 -12.49
N GLU A 122 12.54 -0.74 -13.53
CA GLU A 122 11.64 -0.47 -14.66
C GLU A 122 11.15 -1.77 -15.32
N GLU A 123 12.03 -2.75 -15.46
CA GLU A 123 11.72 -4.06 -16.03
C GLU A 123 10.66 -4.80 -15.22
N THR A 124 10.86 -4.94 -13.90
CA THR A 124 9.90 -5.59 -13.02
C THR A 124 8.56 -4.84 -12.96
N ALA A 125 8.62 -3.51 -12.92
CA ALA A 125 7.43 -2.69 -12.91
C ALA A 125 6.64 -2.82 -14.21
N ARG A 126 7.32 -2.84 -15.37
CA ARG A 126 6.69 -2.94 -16.69
C ARG A 126 5.94 -4.26 -16.87
N VAL A 127 6.57 -5.37 -16.50
CA VAL A 127 5.94 -6.70 -16.56
C VAL A 127 4.66 -6.73 -15.72
N THR A 128 4.73 -6.21 -14.50
CA THR A 128 3.59 -6.21 -13.57
C THR A 128 2.45 -5.30 -14.02
N CYS A 129 2.77 -4.11 -14.55
CA CYS A 129 1.77 -3.13 -14.96
C CYS A 129 1.08 -3.48 -16.29
N LEU A 130 1.77 -4.18 -17.20
CA LEU A 130 1.26 -4.46 -18.55
C LEU A 130 0.65 -5.87 -18.70
N MET A 131 0.81 -6.77 -17.72
CA MET A 131 0.20 -8.10 -17.73
C MET A 131 -1.03 -8.25 -16.79
N GLY A 132 -1.54 -7.15 -16.19
CA GLY A 132 -2.63 -7.15 -15.19
C GLY A 132 -3.94 -6.47 -15.60
#